data_AF-A0A1Y4DFI8-F1
#
_entry.id   AF-A0A1Y4DFI8-F1
#
_cell.length_a   1.000
_cell.length_b   1.000
_cell.length_c   1.000
_cell.angle_alpha   90.00
_cell.angle_beta   90.00
_cell.angle_gamma   90.00
#
_symmetry.space_group_name_H-M   'P 1'
#
loop_
_entity.id
_entity.type
_entity.pdbx_description
1 polymer ?
#
loop_
_entity_poly.entity_id
_entity_poly.type
_entity_poly.pdbx_seq_one_letter_code
_entity_poly.pdbx_strand_id
1 'polypeptide(L)'
;MKDCENLMLYASGELEAQNKAAFEQHLQTCAACRAELALLRRTEEALAAPAAPAAVVEKLFSKTTRRKSFFAGWKPALAGTALLGVGIFMLLAGLHPDKTAFDASEVIAYMSENLDDEYLSFSNDLDLFEQEF
;
A
#
# COMPACT_ATOMS: atom_id res chain seq x y z
N MET A 1 37.08 -16.53 -6.28
CA MET A 1 36.53 -15.24 -6.77
C MET A 1 35.02 -15.31 -7.01
N LYS A 2 34.49 -16.41 -7.59
CA LYS A 2 33.04 -16.57 -7.79
C LYS A 2 32.25 -16.60 -6.47
N ASP A 3 32.79 -17.18 -5.41
CA ASP A 3 32.04 -17.37 -4.16
C ASP A 3 31.81 -16.09 -3.33
N CYS A 4 32.48 -14.98 -3.67
CA CYS A 4 32.37 -13.72 -2.91
C CYS A 4 31.00 -13.04 -3.06
N GLU A 5 30.26 -13.35 -4.14
CA GLU A 5 28.94 -12.75 -4.43
C GLU A 5 27.86 -13.12 -3.39
N ASN A 6 28.06 -14.23 -2.68
CA ASN A 6 27.12 -14.73 -1.67
C ASN A 6 27.23 -14.03 -0.31
N LEU A 7 28.14 -13.07 -0.14
CA LEU A 7 28.36 -12.40 1.15
C LEU A 7 27.10 -11.70 1.67
N MET A 8 26.42 -10.93 0.82
CA MET A 8 25.23 -10.17 1.23
C MET A 8 24.07 -11.10 1.60
N LEU A 9 23.84 -12.15 0.81
CA LEU A 9 22.82 -13.17 1.09
C LEU A 9 23.13 -13.96 2.37
N TYR A 10 24.42 -14.24 2.63
CA TYR A 10 24.83 -14.88 3.87
C TYR A 10 24.63 -13.97 5.08
N ALA A 11 24.94 -12.67 4.94
CA ALA A 11 24.77 -11.67 6.00
C ALA A 11 23.28 -11.45 6.35
N SER A 12 22.39 -11.34 5.35
CA SER A 12 20.95 -11.21 5.56
C SER A 12 20.26 -12.50 6.05
N GLY A 13 20.97 -13.64 5.98
CA GLY A 13 20.43 -14.95 6.33
C GLY A 13 19.52 -15.56 5.24
N GLU A 14 19.53 -14.99 4.03
CA GLU A 14 18.71 -15.41 2.88
C GLU A 14 19.42 -16.44 1.97
N LEU A 15 20.68 -16.77 2.27
CA LEU A 15 21.41 -17.78 1.51
C LEU A 15 20.84 -19.19 1.76
N GLU A 16 20.51 -19.89 0.66
CA GLU A 16 20.01 -21.27 0.72
C GLU A 16 20.96 -22.22 1.47
N ALA A 17 20.38 -23.20 2.17
CA ALA A 17 21.14 -24.11 3.03
C ALA A 17 22.25 -24.88 2.29
N GLN A 18 22.04 -25.23 1.02
CA GLN A 18 23.05 -25.91 0.19
C GLN A 18 24.27 -25.03 -0.09
N ASN A 19 24.04 -23.73 -0.34
CA ASN A 19 25.10 -22.76 -0.65
C ASN A 19 25.79 -22.24 0.61
N LYS A 20 25.11 -22.29 1.75
CA LYS A 20 25.64 -21.86 3.05
C LYS A 20 26.88 -22.63 3.47
N ALA A 21 26.86 -23.96 3.38
CA ALA A 21 28.01 -24.79 3.77
C ALA A 21 29.24 -24.52 2.89
N ALA A 22 29.04 -24.32 1.58
CA ALA A 22 30.12 -23.98 0.66
C ALA A 22 30.69 -22.58 0.96
N PHE A 23 29.84 -21.60 1.25
CA PHE A 23 30.28 -20.25 1.61
C PHE A 23 31.02 -20.23 2.96
N GLU A 24 30.61 -21.03 3.93
CA GLU A 24 31.33 -21.17 5.20
C GLU A 24 32.73 -21.75 5.04
N GLN A 25 32.92 -22.69 4.10
CA GLN A 25 34.26 -23.15 3.72
C GLN A 25 35.08 -22.03 3.04
N HIS A 26 34.45 -21.23 2.19
CA HIS A 26 35.09 -20.06 1.57
C HIS A 26 35.57 -19.05 2.63
N LEU A 27 34.76 -18.78 3.66
CA LEU A 27 35.13 -17.89 4.77
C LEU A 27 36.40 -18.33 5.52
N GLN A 28 36.71 -19.63 5.56
CA GLN A 28 37.95 -20.11 6.19
C GLN A 28 39.22 -19.71 5.41
N THR A 29 39.10 -19.54 4.09
CA THR A 29 40.25 -19.28 3.20
C THR A 29 40.34 -17.83 2.75
N CYS A 30 39.22 -17.10 2.71
CA CYS A 30 39.17 -15.72 2.25
C CYS A 30 39.21 -14.72 3.42
N ALA A 31 40.32 -14.00 3.58
CA ALA A 31 40.45 -12.96 4.60
C ALA A 31 39.58 -11.72 4.32
N ALA A 32 39.39 -11.36 3.04
CA ALA A 32 38.59 -10.21 2.63
C ALA A 32 37.10 -10.38 3.02
N CYS A 33 36.49 -11.51 2.66
CA CYS A 33 35.09 -11.79 3.02
C CYS A 33 34.87 -11.86 4.54
N ARG A 34 35.86 -12.33 5.32
CA ARG A 34 35.79 -12.28 6.79
C ARG A 34 35.80 -10.85 7.33
N ALA A 35 36.62 -9.98 6.77
CA ALA A 35 36.69 -8.57 7.17
C ALA A 35 35.39 -7.83 6.82
N GLU A 36 34.85 -8.04 5.62
CA GLU A 36 33.58 -7.43 5.19
C GLU A 36 32.40 -7.95 6.02
N LEU A 37 32.31 -9.26 6.29
CA LEU A 37 31.27 -9.83 7.15
C LEU A 37 31.32 -9.25 8.57
N ALA A 38 32.52 -9.06 9.12
CA ALA A 38 32.70 -8.45 10.43
C ALA A 38 32.26 -6.98 10.45
N LEU A 39 32.51 -6.24 9.36
CA LEU A 39 32.04 -4.86 9.22
C LEU A 39 30.52 -4.79 9.20
N LEU A 40 29.87 -5.62 8.36
CA LEU A 40 28.41 -5.68 8.24
C LEU A 40 27.73 -5.98 9.59
N ARG A 41 28.22 -6.99 10.31
CA ARG A 41 27.68 -7.35 11.64
C ARG A 41 27.80 -6.21 12.66
N ARG A 42 28.92 -5.48 12.64
CA ARG A 42 29.09 -4.31 13.52
C ARG A 42 28.14 -3.18 13.15
N THR A 43 27.89 -2.97 11.85
CA THR A 43 26.92 -1.95 11.42
C THR A 43 25.49 -2.33 11.80
N GLU A 44 25.11 -3.61 11.67
CA GLU A 44 23.81 -4.10 12.12
C GLU A 44 23.63 -3.95 13.63
N GLU A 45 24.64 -4.31 14.41
CA GLU A 45 24.63 -4.14 15.86
C GLU A 45 24.53 -2.67 16.28
N ALA A 46 25.22 -1.77 15.57
CA ALA A 46 25.14 -0.33 15.81
C ALA A 46 23.78 0.27 15.42
N LEU A 47 23.12 -0.29 14.41
CA LEU A 47 21.78 0.12 13.96
C LEU A 47 20.66 -0.56 14.75
N ALA A 48 20.96 -1.63 15.49
CA ALA A 48 19.98 -2.32 16.31
C ALA A 48 19.47 -1.37 17.40
N ALA A 49 18.24 -0.89 17.21
CA ALA A 49 17.60 -0.04 18.21
C ALA A 49 17.51 -0.81 19.54
N PRO A 50 17.82 -0.16 20.68
CA PRO A 50 17.63 -0.79 21.98
C PRO A 50 16.16 -1.19 22.11
N ALA A 51 15.92 -2.44 22.51
CA ALA A 51 14.56 -2.95 22.69
C ALA A 51 13.80 -2.01 23.63
N ALA A 52 12.65 -1.51 23.17
CA ALA A 52 11.82 -0.62 23.97
C ALA A 52 11.36 -1.36 25.24
N PRO A 53 11.39 -0.72 26.42
CA PRO A 53 10.93 -1.36 27.65
C PRO A 53 9.47 -1.75 27.52
N ALA A 54 9.13 -2.99 27.88
CA ALA A 54 7.77 -3.53 27.75
C ALA A 54 6.69 -2.62 28.39
N ALA A 55 7.02 -1.99 29.52
CA ALA A 55 6.13 -1.05 30.21
C ALA A 55 5.78 0.19 29.37
N VAL A 56 6.70 0.69 28.53
CA VAL A 56 6.45 1.83 27.65
C VAL A 56 5.55 1.41 26.48
N VAL A 57 5.82 0.22 25.93
CA VAL A 57 5.04 -0.37 24.83
C VAL A 57 3.59 -0.59 25.26
N GLU A 58 3.37 -1.22 26.42
CA GLU A 58 2.04 -1.48 26.98
C GLU A 58 1.26 -0.18 27.28
N LYS A 59 1.96 0.86 27.78
CA LYS A 59 1.36 2.17 28.03
C LYS A 59 0.95 2.91 26.76
N LEU A 60 1.66 2.70 25.64
CA LEU A 60 1.30 3.26 24.34
C LEU A 60 0.09 2.53 23.74
N PHE A 61 0.10 1.20 23.75
CA PHE A 61 -0.99 0.40 23.19
C PHE A 61 -2.30 0.49 24.00
N SER A 62 -2.23 0.62 25.32
CA SER A 62 -3.41 0.86 26.16
C SER A 62 -4.08 2.21 25.89
N LYS A 63 -3.35 3.21 25.39
CA LYS A 63 -3.93 4.51 25.00
C LYS A 63 -4.60 4.50 23.63
N THR A 64 -4.11 3.71 22.67
CA THR A 64 -4.64 3.69 21.29
C THR A 64 -5.78 2.70 21.08
N THR A 65 -5.92 1.69 21.94
CA THR A 65 -6.98 0.66 21.81
C THR A 65 -8.31 1.03 22.45
N ARG A 66 -8.41 2.18 23.15
CA ARG A 66 -9.68 2.66 23.69
C ARG A 66 -10.50 3.35 22.59
N ARG A 67 -10.96 2.58 21.59
CA ARG A 67 -12.02 3.03 20.68
C ARG A 67 -13.30 3.10 21.50
N LYS A 68 -13.48 4.23 22.21
CA LYS A 68 -14.69 4.56 22.95
C LYS A 68 -15.85 4.38 21.96
N SER A 69 -16.78 3.51 22.30
CA SER A 69 -17.89 3.08 21.47
C SER A 69 -18.80 4.26 21.10
N PHE A 70 -18.36 5.08 20.16
CA PHE A 70 -19.11 6.21 19.63
C PHE A 70 -20.29 5.71 18.76
N PHE A 71 -20.21 4.46 18.31
CA PHE A 71 -21.22 3.79 17.49
C PHE A 71 -22.31 3.05 18.29
N ALA A 72 -22.16 2.85 19.61
CA ALA A 72 -23.22 2.19 20.40
C ALA A 72 -24.49 3.04 20.57
N GLY A 73 -24.40 4.36 20.40
CA GLY A 73 -25.54 5.28 20.50
C GLY A 73 -26.27 5.59 19.19
N TRP A 74 -25.71 5.24 18.02
CA TRP A 74 -26.27 5.63 16.71
C TRP A 74 -27.23 4.63 16.09
N LYS A 75 -27.31 3.40 16.62
CA LYS A 75 -28.25 2.37 16.13
C LYS A 75 -29.72 2.82 16.08
N PRO A 76 -30.27 3.55 17.08
CA PRO A 76 -31.65 4.04 16.96
C PRO A 76 -31.79 5.22 15.97
N ALA A 77 -30.73 6.00 15.74
CA ALA A 77 -30.76 7.13 14.81
C ALA A 77 -30.72 6.69 13.35
N LEU A 78 -29.92 5.66 13.01
CA LEU A 78 -29.83 5.12 11.65
C LEU A 78 -31.09 4.33 11.21
N ALA A 79 -31.80 3.71 12.17
CA ALA A 79 -33.06 3.03 11.87
C ALA A 79 -34.18 4.01 11.44
N GLY A 80 -34.21 5.21 12.04
CA GLY A 80 -35.18 6.26 11.68
C GLY A 80 -34.95 6.85 10.28
N THR A 81 -33.69 7.09 9.91
CA THR A 81 -33.34 7.65 8.59
C THR A 81 -33.58 6.67 7.46
N ALA A 82 -33.39 5.36 7.68
CA ALA A 82 -33.66 4.35 6.67
C ALA A 82 -35.16 4.27 6.32
N LEU A 83 -36.05 4.34 7.32
CA LEU A 83 -37.50 4.31 7.09
C LEU A 83 -38.00 5.57 6.36
N LEU A 84 -37.49 6.75 6.72
CA LEU A 84 -37.83 8.00 6.04
C LEU A 84 -37.30 8.02 4.60
N GLY A 85 -36.06 7.57 4.37
CA GLY A 85 -35.47 7.50 3.04
C GLY A 85 -36.23 6.55 2.10
N VAL A 86 -36.61 5.36 2.58
CA VAL A 86 -37.40 4.40 1.80
C VAL A 86 -38.80 4.95 1.51
N GLY A 87 -39.46 5.58 2.49
CA GLY A 87 -40.77 6.19 2.29
C GLY A 87 -40.75 7.33 1.26
N ILE A 88 -39.77 8.21 1.34
CA ILE A 88 -39.59 9.32 0.37
C ILE A 88 -39.26 8.77 -1.02
N PHE A 89 -38.38 7.76 -1.11
CA PHE A 89 -38.04 7.13 -2.39
C PHE A 89 -39.25 6.47 -3.04
N MET A 90 -40.05 5.71 -2.28
CA MET A 90 -41.25 5.04 -2.80
C MET A 90 -42.31 6.05 -3.27
N LEU A 91 -42.44 7.17 -2.56
CA LEU A 91 -43.35 8.26 -2.91
C LEU A 91 -42.89 9.01 -4.17
N LEU A 92 -41.59 9.32 -4.28
CA LEU A 92 -41.03 9.97 -5.46
C LEU A 92 -41.02 9.05 -6.69
N ALA A 93 -40.71 7.76 -6.51
CA ALA A 93 -40.73 6.77 -7.59
C ALA A 93 -42.16 6.52 -8.13
N GLY A 94 -43.18 6.60 -7.26
CA GLY A 94 -44.58 6.55 -7.68
C GLY A 94 -45.07 7.82 -8.39
N LEU A 95 -44.51 8.99 -8.05
CA LEU A 95 -44.87 10.28 -8.64
C LEU A 95 -44.16 10.59 -9.96
N HIS A 96 -42.96 10.04 -10.18
CA HIS A 96 -42.15 10.28 -11.37
C HIS A 96 -41.62 8.97 -11.97
N PRO A 97 -42.47 8.15 -12.62
CA PRO A 97 -42.04 6.91 -13.25
C PRO A 97 -41.06 7.12 -14.42
N ASP A 98 -41.11 8.27 -15.10
CA ASP A 98 -40.31 8.53 -16.31
C ASP A 98 -38.89 9.06 -16.06
N LYS A 99 -38.53 9.48 -14.84
CA LYS A 99 -37.23 10.16 -14.58
C LYS A 99 -36.14 9.27 -13.99
N THR A 100 -36.41 7.99 -13.76
CA THR A 100 -35.43 7.05 -13.17
C THR A 100 -34.60 6.32 -14.23
N ALA A 101 -34.88 6.50 -15.51
CA ALA A 101 -33.96 6.11 -16.56
C ALA A 101 -32.83 7.15 -16.60
N PHE A 102 -31.70 6.83 -15.96
CA PHE A 102 -30.43 7.47 -16.28
C PHE A 102 -30.24 7.32 -17.79
N ASP A 103 -30.34 8.43 -18.54
CA ASP A 103 -30.25 8.40 -19.99
C ASP A 103 -28.78 8.24 -20.39
N ALA A 104 -28.31 6.99 -20.34
CA ALA A 104 -26.97 6.62 -20.73
C ALA A 104 -26.67 7.02 -22.17
N SER A 105 -27.68 7.23 -23.02
CA SER A 105 -27.49 7.65 -24.40
C SER A 105 -26.96 9.07 -24.53
N GLU A 106 -27.39 9.98 -23.64
CA GLU A 106 -26.90 11.37 -23.60
C GLU A 106 -25.43 11.43 -23.14
N VAL A 107 -25.09 10.63 -22.12
CA VAL A 107 -23.70 10.54 -21.63
C VAL A 107 -22.78 9.91 -22.69
N ILE A 108 -23.23 8.84 -23.36
CA ILE A 108 -22.46 8.20 -24.44
C ILE A 108 -22.27 9.14 -25.63
N ALA A 109 -23.31 9.91 -26.00
CA ALA A 109 -23.22 10.91 -27.07
C ALA A 109 -22.19 11.99 -26.74
N TYR A 110 -22.25 12.56 -25.54
CA TYR A 110 -21.28 13.57 -25.08
C TYR A 110 -19.85 13.02 -25.06
N MET A 111 -19.64 11.81 -24.54
CA MET A 111 -18.30 11.21 -24.55
C MET A 111 -17.81 10.97 -25.96
N SER A 112 -18.66 10.49 -26.87
CA SER A 112 -18.27 10.25 -28.27
C SER A 112 -17.92 11.51 -29.04
N GLU A 113 -18.61 12.62 -28.75
CA GLU A 113 -18.36 13.91 -29.41
C GLU A 113 -17.06 14.55 -28.93
N ASN A 114 -16.71 14.38 -27.65
CA ASN A 114 -15.52 15.00 -27.06
C ASN A 114 -14.29 14.08 -26.99
N LEU A 115 -14.42 12.80 -27.39
CA LEU A 115 -13.35 11.80 -27.30
C LEU A 115 -12.17 12.14 -28.21
N ASP A 116 -12.42 12.66 -29.40
CA ASP A 116 -11.38 13.01 -30.36
C ASP A 116 -10.59 14.25 -29.90
N ASP A 117 -11.27 15.25 -29.32
CA ASP A 117 -10.63 16.46 -28.79
C ASP A 117 -9.76 16.14 -27.56
N GLU A 118 -10.23 15.27 -26.66
CA GLU A 118 -9.44 14.81 -25.51
C GLU A 118 -8.21 13.98 -25.95
N TYR A 119 -8.35 13.15 -27.00
CA TYR A 119 -7.22 12.38 -27.55
C TYR A 119 -6.16 13.29 -28.20
N LEU A 120 -6.57 14.29 -28.97
CA LEU A 120 -5.66 15.24 -29.62
C LEU A 120 -4.93 16.14 -28.61
N SER A 121 -5.60 16.53 -27.54
CA SER A 121 -4.96 17.25 -26.43
C SER A 121 -3.85 16.39 -25.81
N PHE A 122 -4.16 15.13 -25.50
CA PHE A 122 -3.21 14.21 -24.89
C PHE A 122 -2.00 13.92 -25.81
N SER A 123 -2.23 13.73 -27.11
CA SER A 123 -1.14 13.49 -28.07
C SER A 123 -0.20 14.69 -28.18
N ASN A 124 -0.75 15.91 -28.21
CA ASN A 124 0.07 17.12 -28.28
C ASN A 124 0.92 17.31 -27.01
N ASP A 125 0.37 17.03 -25.83
CA ASP A 125 1.13 17.09 -24.58
C ASP A 125 2.27 16.05 -24.56
N LEU A 126 2.03 14.86 -25.10
CA LEU A 126 3.06 13.82 -25.22
C LEU A 126 4.20 14.24 -26.17
N ASP A 127 3.87 14.79 -27.35
CA ASP A 127 4.85 15.28 -28.32
C ASP A 127 5.70 16.42 -27.76
N LEU A 128 5.11 17.27 -26.91
CA LEU A 128 5.79 18.39 -26.26
C LEU A 128 6.77 17.88 -25.19
N PHE A 129 6.37 16.85 -24.43
CA PHE A 129 7.23 16.19 -23.46
C PHE A 129 8.42 15.46 -24.11
N GLU A 130 8.21 14.78 -25.24
CA GLU A 130 9.30 14.11 -25.97
C GLU A 130 10.35 15.09 -26.51
N GLN A 131 9.96 16.32 -26.85
CA GLN A 131 10.89 17.35 -27.30
C GLN A 131 11.74 17.97 -26.19
N GLU A 132 11.33 17.80 -24.92
CA GLU A 132 12.09 18.29 -23.76
C GLU A 132 13.22 17.32 -23.32
N PHE A 133 13.30 16.12 -23.89
CA PHE A 133 14.32 15.09 -23.59
C PHE A 133 15.24 14.78 -24.77
#